data_AF-A0A0Q9X561-F1
#
_entry.id   AF-A0A0Q9X561-F1
#
_cell.length_a   1.000
_cell.length_b   1.000
_cell.length_c   1.000
_cell.angle_alpha   90.00
_cell.angle_beta   90.00
_cell.angle_gamma   90.00
#
_symmetry.space_group_name_H-M   'P 1'
#
loop_
_entity.id
_entity.type
_entity.pdbx_description
1 polymer ?
#
loop_
_entity_poly.entity_id
_entity_poly.type
_entity_poly.pdbx_seq_one_letter_code
_entity_poly.pdbx_strand_id
1 'polypeptide(L)'
;MLKFVRKQDQEHPSPSASVTSSVTTGIPTANGGRLTIEQNRQLQSLVNELRALKEQNQRLLDDNQELRDLCCFLDDDRQKGRKLAREWQRFGRYTASVMRQEVAAYQNKLRQLDDKQQELITDNLELKELCLYLDEERAHVAANALCASCGAATRNALRDDGDGSSSSTNADETITALRNYAEQRQLPDLRNAHTLNDQTLQYVRTHTQQDISQAVAAAAAAAAALPEPISGRPEAVVRALQVLEVREQLERDRLGNLAGCALDQMDDGEKALVREMCNVVWRKLEGSPHGPTALEPL
;
A
#
# COMPACT_ATOMS: atom_id res chain seq x y z
N MET A 1 3.12 -22.51 -27.79
CA MET A 1 3.22 -23.98 -27.90
C MET A 1 4.18 -24.32 -29.03
N LEU A 2 5.46 -24.54 -28.73
CA LEU A 2 6.43 -25.06 -29.68
C LEU A 2 6.70 -26.52 -29.28
N LYS A 3 6.13 -27.45 -30.04
CA LYS A 3 6.36 -28.89 -29.89
C LYS A 3 7.76 -29.19 -30.46
N PHE A 4 8.75 -29.39 -29.59
CA PHE A 4 10.00 -30.01 -30.02
C PHE A 4 9.77 -31.50 -30.19
N VAL A 5 9.84 -31.91 -31.45
CA VAL A 5 9.76 -33.29 -31.93
C VAL A 5 10.88 -34.09 -31.28
N ARG A 6 10.51 -35.11 -30.51
CA ARG A 6 11.42 -36.14 -30.02
C ARG A 6 11.87 -36.94 -31.24
N LYS A 7 13.11 -36.72 -31.69
CA LYS A 7 13.75 -37.63 -32.63
C LYS A 7 13.99 -38.93 -31.87
N GLN A 8 13.23 -39.97 -32.19
CA GLN A 8 13.49 -41.31 -31.69
C GLN A 8 14.86 -41.72 -32.24
N ASP A 9 15.85 -41.83 -31.36
CA ASP A 9 17.06 -42.57 -31.70
C ASP A 9 16.63 -44.02 -31.92
N GLN A 10 16.71 -44.38 -33.19
CA GLN A 10 16.47 -45.70 -33.72
C GLN A 10 17.50 -46.63 -33.05
N GLU A 11 17.02 -47.54 -32.19
CA GLU A 11 17.83 -48.66 -31.75
C GLU A 11 18.22 -49.47 -32.98
N HIS A 12 19.44 -49.25 -33.46
CA HIS A 12 20.07 -50.19 -34.39
C HIS A 12 20.48 -51.42 -33.58
N PRO A 13 20.01 -52.63 -33.93
CA PRO A 13 20.48 -53.85 -33.30
C PRO A 13 21.98 -53.97 -33.59
N SER A 14 22.78 -54.08 -32.54
CA SER A 14 24.21 -54.34 -32.65
C SER A 14 24.41 -55.61 -33.50
N PRO A 15 25.28 -55.63 -34.52
CA PRO A 15 25.59 -56.87 -35.19
C PRO A 15 26.33 -57.75 -34.19
N SER A 16 25.74 -58.91 -33.88
CA SER A 16 26.41 -60.00 -33.17
C SER A 16 27.70 -60.33 -33.92
N ALA A 17 28.83 -59.84 -33.41
CA ALA A 17 30.14 -60.27 -33.86
C ALA A 17 30.37 -61.69 -33.35
N SER A 18 29.91 -62.67 -34.12
CA SER A 18 30.33 -64.06 -34.01
C SER A 18 31.83 -64.09 -34.27
N VAL A 19 32.64 -64.05 -33.21
CA VAL A 19 34.07 -64.33 -33.29
C VAL A 19 34.20 -65.84 -33.44
N THR A 20 34.06 -66.34 -34.68
CA THR A 20 34.56 -67.67 -35.04
C THR A 20 36.08 -67.56 -35.13
N SER A 21 36.75 -67.86 -34.02
CA SER A 21 38.19 -68.06 -33.99
C SER A 21 38.52 -69.35 -34.74
N SER A 22 38.79 -69.23 -36.03
CA SER A 22 39.44 -70.29 -36.81
C SER A 22 40.84 -70.50 -36.24
N VAL A 23 41.01 -71.61 -35.52
CA VAL A 23 42.30 -72.09 -35.03
C VAL A 23 43.16 -72.50 -36.23
N THR A 24 44.06 -71.62 -36.64
CA THR A 24 45.23 -71.98 -37.45
C THR A 24 46.34 -72.42 -36.51
N THR A 25 46.65 -73.71 -36.57
CA THR A 25 47.84 -74.34 -35.96
C THR A 25 49.11 -73.64 -36.41
N GLY A 26 49.70 -72.85 -35.52
CA GLY A 26 50.99 -72.20 -35.70
C GLY A 26 51.73 -72.12 -34.36
N ILE A 27 52.76 -72.96 -34.24
CA ILE A 27 53.94 -72.94 -33.35
C ILE A 27 53.91 -71.90 -32.21
N PRO A 28 54.07 -72.31 -30.93
CA PRO A 28 54.06 -71.38 -29.81
C PRO A 28 55.37 -70.59 -29.79
N THR A 29 55.34 -69.36 -30.30
CA THR A 29 56.39 -68.37 -30.03
C THR A 29 55.99 -67.59 -28.78
N ALA A 30 56.77 -67.74 -27.70
CA ALA A 30 56.48 -67.16 -26.38
C ALA A 30 56.34 -65.62 -26.37
N ASN A 31 56.79 -64.93 -27.44
CA ASN A 31 56.65 -63.48 -27.60
C ASN A 31 55.29 -63.03 -28.19
N GLY A 32 54.62 -63.86 -29.01
CA GLY A 32 53.34 -63.50 -29.63
C GLY A 32 52.17 -63.49 -28.64
N GLY A 33 52.20 -64.38 -27.65
CA GLY A 33 51.22 -64.45 -26.57
C GLY A 33 51.29 -63.26 -25.60
N ARG A 34 52.48 -62.71 -25.37
CA ARG A 34 52.67 -61.59 -24.43
C ARG A 34 52.14 -60.27 -24.98
N LEU A 35 52.34 -60.02 -26.27
CA LEU A 35 51.77 -58.87 -27.00
C LEU A 35 50.23 -58.91 -27.07
N THR A 36 49.65 -60.10 -27.25
CA THR A 36 48.20 -60.28 -27.30
C THR A 36 47.55 -60.12 -25.91
N ILE A 37 48.22 -60.49 -24.83
CA ILE A 37 47.74 -60.24 -23.46
C ILE A 37 47.74 -58.73 -23.14
N GLU A 38 48.80 -58.00 -23.52
CA GLU A 38 48.90 -56.54 -23.32
C GLU A 38 47.81 -55.79 -24.12
N GLN A 39 47.58 -56.19 -25.38
CA GLN A 39 46.51 -55.65 -26.22
C GLN A 39 45.12 -55.93 -25.65
N ASN A 40 44.87 -57.15 -25.15
CA ASN A 40 43.60 -57.47 -24.49
C ASN A 40 43.40 -56.64 -23.22
N ARG A 41 44.45 -56.41 -22.44
CA ARG A 41 44.40 -55.55 -21.24
C ARG A 41 44.08 -54.09 -21.60
N GLN A 42 44.68 -53.55 -22.67
CA GLN A 42 44.34 -52.22 -23.18
C GLN A 42 42.89 -52.17 -23.69
N LEU A 43 42.42 -53.18 -24.42
CA LEU A 43 41.03 -53.29 -24.86
C LEU A 43 40.05 -53.31 -23.67
N GLN A 44 40.33 -54.11 -22.63
CA GLN A 44 39.50 -54.10 -21.42
C GLN A 44 39.47 -52.73 -20.73
N SER A 45 40.62 -52.03 -20.68
CA SER A 45 40.69 -50.67 -20.12
C SER A 45 39.81 -49.70 -20.91
N LEU A 46 39.92 -49.70 -22.24
CA LEU A 46 39.11 -48.86 -23.12
C LEU A 46 37.62 -49.19 -22.99
N VAL A 47 37.24 -50.47 -22.87
CA VAL A 47 35.84 -50.87 -22.66
C VAL A 47 35.31 -50.35 -21.32
N ASN A 48 36.11 -50.41 -20.25
CA ASN A 48 35.71 -49.88 -18.95
C ASN A 48 35.56 -48.36 -18.97
N GLU A 49 36.49 -47.66 -19.64
CA GLU A 49 36.41 -46.21 -19.83
C GLU A 49 35.18 -45.82 -20.66
N LEU A 50 34.88 -46.56 -21.73
CA LEU A 50 33.70 -46.34 -22.55
C LEU A 50 32.41 -46.57 -21.75
N ARG A 51 32.39 -47.55 -20.83
CA ARG A 51 31.27 -47.75 -19.88
C ARG A 51 31.14 -46.57 -18.91
N ALA A 52 32.24 -46.12 -18.31
CA ALA A 52 32.24 -44.99 -17.39
C ALA A 52 31.79 -43.69 -18.07
N LEU A 53 32.28 -43.43 -19.28
CA LEU A 53 31.87 -42.28 -20.09
C LEU A 53 30.37 -42.36 -20.45
N LYS A 54 29.85 -43.54 -20.76
CA LYS A 54 28.40 -43.72 -20.99
C LYS A 54 27.57 -43.40 -19.74
N GLU A 55 28.00 -43.86 -18.58
CA GLU A 55 27.30 -43.58 -17.32
C GLU A 55 27.35 -42.09 -16.96
N GLN A 56 28.50 -41.44 -17.17
CA GLN A 56 28.63 -39.99 -16.96
C GLN A 56 27.75 -39.20 -17.93
N ASN A 57 27.69 -39.61 -19.19
CA ASN A 57 26.84 -38.96 -20.17
C ASN A 57 25.35 -39.13 -19.82
N GLN A 58 24.94 -40.31 -19.36
CA GLN A 58 23.58 -40.54 -18.88
C GLN A 58 23.23 -39.62 -17.69
N ARG A 59 24.12 -39.52 -16.69
CA ARG A 59 23.93 -38.60 -15.56
C ARG A 59 23.80 -37.15 -16.03
N LEU A 60 24.64 -36.71 -16.96
CA LEU A 60 24.54 -35.37 -17.53
C LEU A 60 23.23 -35.15 -18.30
N LEU A 61 22.70 -36.16 -18.98
CA LEU A 61 21.40 -36.08 -19.65
C LEU A 61 20.25 -35.96 -18.63
N ASP A 62 20.31 -36.73 -17.55
CA ASP A 62 19.34 -36.68 -16.45
C ASP A 62 19.38 -35.30 -15.77
N ASP A 63 20.57 -34.80 -15.41
CA ASP A 63 20.77 -33.45 -14.87
C ASP A 63 20.24 -32.36 -15.83
N ASN A 64 20.45 -32.54 -17.15
CA ASN A 64 19.93 -31.58 -18.14
C ASN A 64 18.40 -31.58 -18.19
N GLN A 65 17.77 -32.75 -18.00
CA GLN A 65 16.33 -32.87 -17.95
C GLN A 65 15.77 -32.24 -16.67
N GLU A 66 16.39 -32.52 -15.51
CA GLU A 66 16.01 -31.90 -14.24
C GLU A 66 16.14 -30.38 -14.27
N LEU A 67 17.21 -29.84 -14.88
CA LEU A 67 17.37 -28.40 -15.07
C LEU A 67 16.25 -27.79 -15.93
N ARG A 68 15.78 -28.50 -16.96
CA ARG A 68 14.66 -28.03 -17.80
C ARG A 68 13.36 -28.02 -17.01
N ASP A 69 13.11 -29.06 -16.23
CA ASP A 69 11.91 -29.18 -15.40
C ASP A 69 11.90 -28.11 -14.30
N LEU A 70 13.06 -27.84 -13.70
CA LEU A 70 13.23 -26.74 -12.75
C LEU A 70 12.97 -25.37 -13.40
N CYS A 71 13.48 -25.14 -14.62
CA CYS A 71 13.19 -23.90 -15.36
C CYS A 71 11.68 -23.71 -15.56
N CYS A 72 10.97 -24.77 -15.97
CA CYS A 72 9.51 -24.73 -16.11
C CYS A 72 8.81 -24.42 -14.78
N PHE A 73 9.20 -25.08 -13.70
CA PHE A 73 8.64 -24.84 -12.37
C PHE A 73 8.84 -23.38 -11.90
N LEU A 74 10.05 -22.84 -12.06
CA LEU A 74 10.35 -21.46 -11.67
C LEU A 74 9.60 -20.44 -12.54
N ASP A 75 9.40 -20.72 -13.83
CA ASP A 75 8.59 -19.85 -14.68
C ASP A 75 7.11 -19.84 -14.29
N ASP A 76 6.56 -21.00 -13.92
CA ASP A 76 5.19 -21.10 -13.39
C ASP A 76 5.06 -20.36 -12.06
N ASP A 77 6.03 -20.51 -11.16
CA ASP A 77 6.03 -19.82 -9.87
C ASP A 77 6.15 -18.30 -10.06
N ARG A 78 7.03 -17.86 -10.95
CA ARG A 78 7.13 -16.45 -11.36
C ARG A 78 5.82 -15.92 -11.93
N GLN A 79 5.09 -16.71 -12.72
CA GLN A 79 3.77 -16.33 -13.23
C GLN A 79 2.73 -16.23 -12.10
N LYS A 80 2.74 -17.16 -11.14
CA LYS A 80 1.87 -17.10 -9.94
C LYS A 80 2.16 -15.87 -9.10
N GLY A 81 3.44 -15.58 -8.83
CA GLY A 81 3.86 -14.36 -8.12
C GLY A 81 3.36 -13.09 -8.82
N ARG A 82 3.43 -13.02 -10.16
CA ARG A 82 2.87 -11.89 -10.92
C ARG A 82 1.35 -11.76 -10.81
N LYS A 83 0.59 -12.87 -10.78
CA LYS A 83 -0.86 -12.84 -10.57
C LYS A 83 -1.21 -12.36 -9.16
N LEU A 84 -0.52 -12.88 -8.15
CA LEU A 84 -0.70 -12.48 -6.76
C LEU A 84 -0.42 -10.99 -6.57
N ALA A 85 0.66 -10.47 -7.16
CA ALA A 85 0.97 -9.04 -7.12
C ALA A 85 -0.13 -8.16 -7.73
N ARG A 86 -0.79 -8.61 -8.81
CA ARG A 86 -1.91 -7.87 -9.42
C ARG A 86 -3.14 -7.86 -8.51
N GLU A 87 -3.50 -9.01 -7.95
CA GLU A 87 -4.61 -9.10 -6.98
C GLU A 87 -4.32 -8.29 -5.72
N TRP A 88 -3.07 -8.29 -5.25
CA TRP A 88 -2.61 -7.46 -4.15
C TRP A 88 -2.82 -5.97 -4.43
N GLN A 89 -2.41 -5.50 -5.62
CA GLN A 89 -2.66 -4.12 -6.00
C GLN A 89 -4.15 -3.79 -6.09
N ARG A 90 -4.98 -4.73 -6.55
CA ARG A 90 -6.44 -4.54 -6.62
C ARG A 90 -7.04 -4.44 -5.22
N PHE A 91 -6.65 -5.33 -4.33
CA PHE A 91 -7.02 -5.31 -2.91
C PHE A 91 -6.60 -3.99 -2.25
N GLY A 92 -5.36 -3.53 -2.48
CA GLY A 92 -4.87 -2.27 -1.97
C GLY A 92 -5.70 -1.07 -2.44
N ARG A 93 -6.03 -1.00 -3.74
CA ARG A 93 -6.89 0.07 -4.29
C ARG A 93 -8.29 0.04 -3.68
N TYR A 94 -8.90 -1.14 -3.56
CA TYR A 94 -10.22 -1.30 -2.97
C TYR A 94 -10.24 -0.84 -1.51
N THR A 95 -9.30 -1.35 -0.70
CA THR A 95 -9.19 -1.01 0.73
C THR A 95 -8.99 0.50 0.93
N ALA A 96 -8.10 1.13 0.15
CA ALA A 96 -7.89 2.57 0.21
C ALA A 96 -9.15 3.37 -0.20
N SER A 97 -9.91 2.87 -1.18
CA SER A 97 -11.18 3.50 -1.58
C SER A 97 -12.22 3.42 -0.48
N VAL A 98 -12.37 2.25 0.15
CA VAL A 98 -13.31 2.04 1.27
C VAL A 98 -12.94 2.94 2.43
N MET A 99 -11.67 2.94 2.85
CA MET A 99 -11.22 3.80 3.96
C MET A 99 -11.48 5.29 3.68
N ARG A 100 -11.22 5.78 2.46
CA ARG A 100 -11.56 7.16 2.09
C ARG A 100 -13.05 7.44 2.15
N GLN A 101 -13.87 6.50 1.71
CA GLN A 101 -15.33 6.63 1.75
C GLN A 101 -15.85 6.69 3.18
N GLU A 102 -15.34 5.84 4.08
CA GLU A 102 -15.70 5.84 5.50
C GLU A 102 -15.28 7.15 6.19
N VAL A 103 -14.06 7.63 5.94
CA VAL A 103 -13.59 8.93 6.48
C VAL A 103 -14.49 10.07 6.00
N ALA A 104 -14.83 10.11 4.71
CA ALA A 104 -15.74 11.13 4.17
C ALA A 104 -17.15 11.04 4.79
N ALA A 105 -17.65 9.83 5.02
CA ALA A 105 -18.94 9.63 5.69
C ALA A 105 -18.92 10.16 7.13
N TYR A 106 -17.85 9.89 7.88
CA TYR A 106 -17.68 10.42 9.23
C TYR A 106 -17.55 11.94 9.24
N GLN A 107 -16.75 12.53 8.34
CA GLN A 107 -16.63 13.98 8.21
C GLN A 107 -17.98 14.66 7.92
N ASN A 108 -18.77 14.10 7.00
CA ASN A 108 -20.12 14.57 6.73
C ASN A 108 -21.02 14.48 7.96
N LYS A 109 -20.91 13.39 8.73
CA LYS A 109 -21.70 13.21 9.96
C LYS A 109 -21.31 14.22 11.03
N LEU A 110 -20.03 14.49 11.22
CA LEU A 110 -19.56 15.55 12.13
C LEU A 110 -20.14 16.90 11.73
N ARG A 111 -20.07 17.25 10.45
CA ARG A 111 -20.61 18.53 9.96
C ARG A 111 -22.10 18.67 10.23
N GLN A 112 -22.89 17.61 9.99
CA GLN A 112 -24.32 17.61 10.31
C GLN A 112 -24.62 17.80 11.80
N LEU A 113 -23.77 17.23 12.68
CA LEU A 113 -23.94 17.39 14.11
C LEU A 113 -23.57 18.81 14.57
N ASP A 114 -22.53 19.39 14.00
CA ASP A 114 -22.12 20.77 14.24
C ASP A 114 -23.21 21.76 13.78
N ASP A 115 -23.75 21.57 12.57
CA ASP A 115 -24.87 22.37 12.03
C ASP A 115 -26.09 22.32 12.98
N LYS A 116 -26.46 21.13 13.46
CA LYS A 116 -27.57 20.96 14.43
C LYS A 116 -27.27 21.60 15.78
N GLN A 117 -26.03 21.51 16.25
CA GLN A 117 -25.62 22.15 17.48
C GLN A 117 -25.75 23.67 17.36
N GLN A 118 -25.39 24.23 16.22
CA GLN A 118 -25.52 25.66 15.95
C GLN A 118 -26.99 26.11 15.88
N GLU A 119 -27.87 25.30 15.28
CA GLU A 119 -29.33 25.53 15.28
C GLU A 119 -29.88 25.55 16.71
N LEU A 120 -29.57 24.54 17.53
CA LEU A 120 -30.00 24.49 18.94
C LEU A 120 -29.47 25.67 19.78
N ILE A 121 -28.26 26.15 19.49
CA ILE A 121 -27.72 27.35 20.14
C ILE A 121 -28.55 28.58 19.74
N THR A 122 -28.92 28.69 18.47
CA THR A 122 -29.72 29.81 17.94
C THR A 122 -31.11 29.81 18.58
N ASP A 123 -31.81 28.67 18.58
CA ASP A 123 -33.11 28.51 19.25
C ASP A 123 -33.04 28.87 20.74
N ASN A 124 -31.95 28.48 21.42
CA ASN A 124 -31.73 28.82 22.83
C ASN A 124 -31.56 30.32 23.05
N LEU A 125 -30.91 31.02 22.12
CA LEU A 125 -30.74 32.47 22.20
C LEU A 125 -32.07 33.18 21.97
N GLU A 126 -32.84 32.77 20.96
CA GLU A 126 -34.17 33.30 20.69
C GLU A 126 -35.14 33.08 21.87
N LEU A 127 -35.11 31.90 22.48
CA LEU A 127 -35.91 31.60 23.68
C LEU A 127 -35.51 32.48 24.88
N LYS A 128 -34.21 32.74 25.06
CA LYS A 128 -33.74 33.65 26.13
C LYS A 128 -34.24 35.07 25.88
N GLU A 129 -34.20 35.55 24.64
CA GLU A 129 -34.73 36.86 24.27
C GLU A 129 -36.24 36.95 24.52
N LEU A 130 -37.00 35.91 24.17
CA LEU A 130 -38.44 35.86 24.44
C LEU A 130 -38.76 35.88 25.94
N CYS A 131 -38.01 35.14 26.76
CA CYS A 131 -38.16 35.17 28.22
C CYS A 131 -37.90 36.57 28.78
N LEU A 132 -36.83 37.23 28.34
CA LEU A 132 -36.52 38.61 28.76
C LEU A 132 -37.68 39.56 28.40
N TYR A 133 -38.21 39.46 27.18
CA TYR A 133 -39.35 40.28 26.75
C TYR A 133 -40.60 40.05 27.62
N LEU A 134 -40.94 38.80 27.91
CA LEU A 134 -42.08 38.47 28.77
C LEU A 134 -41.87 38.93 30.21
N ASP A 135 -40.65 38.87 30.74
CA ASP A 135 -40.33 39.36 32.08
C ASP A 135 -40.42 40.90 32.14
N GLU A 136 -40.01 41.61 31.09
CA GLU A 136 -40.19 43.06 30.94
C GLU A 136 -41.68 43.44 30.90
N GLU A 137 -42.50 42.72 30.13
CA GLU A 137 -43.95 42.94 30.11
C GLU A 137 -44.59 42.70 31.48
N ARG A 138 -44.23 41.60 32.17
CA ARG A 138 -44.72 41.34 33.53
C ARG A 138 -44.30 42.42 34.51
N ALA A 139 -43.05 42.89 34.44
CA ALA A 139 -42.57 43.99 35.27
C ALA A 139 -43.33 45.29 34.99
N HIS A 140 -43.62 45.60 33.72
CA HIS A 140 -44.40 46.76 33.32
C HIS A 140 -45.87 46.68 33.79
N VAL A 141 -46.49 45.50 33.67
CA VAL A 141 -47.84 45.23 34.20
C VAL A 141 -47.85 45.35 35.73
N ALA A 142 -46.87 44.79 36.44
CA ALA A 142 -46.77 44.90 37.90
C ALA A 142 -46.53 46.35 38.36
N ALA A 143 -45.73 47.13 37.63
CA ALA A 143 -45.49 48.55 37.92
C ALA A 143 -46.74 49.42 37.68
N ASN A 144 -47.59 49.05 36.71
CA ASN A 144 -48.85 49.73 36.40
C ASN A 144 -50.07 49.13 37.12
N ALA A 145 -49.93 47.98 37.77
CA ALA A 145 -50.97 47.39 38.58
C ALA A 145 -51.22 48.28 39.81
N LEU A 146 -52.47 48.70 39.97
CA LEU A 146 -52.96 49.39 41.16
C LEU A 146 -53.77 48.37 41.98
N CYS A 147 -53.60 48.37 43.30
CA CYS A 147 -54.39 47.50 44.16
C CYS A 147 -55.88 47.85 44.05
N ALA A 148 -56.72 46.94 43.55
CA ALA A 148 -58.16 47.17 43.36
C ALA A 148 -58.91 47.47 44.68
N SER A 149 -58.33 47.12 45.83
CA SER A 149 -58.94 47.34 47.15
C SER A 149 -58.50 48.64 47.86
N CYS A 150 -57.41 49.29 47.45
CA CYS A 150 -56.93 50.50 48.12
C CYS A 150 -56.26 51.55 47.23
N GLY A 151 -56.13 51.31 45.92
CA GLY A 151 -55.64 52.29 44.94
C GLY A 151 -54.15 52.64 45.03
N ALA A 152 -53.39 52.01 45.92
CA ALA A 152 -51.95 52.24 46.03
C ALA A 152 -51.19 51.61 44.86
N ALA A 153 -50.21 52.33 44.31
CA ALA A 153 -49.29 51.80 43.30
C ALA A 153 -48.35 50.80 43.98
N THR A 154 -48.32 49.55 43.50
CA THR A 154 -47.40 48.50 43.94
C THR A 154 -45.98 48.76 43.43
N ARG A 155 -45.42 49.93 43.78
CA ARG A 155 -44.07 50.33 43.36
C ARG A 155 -42.96 49.65 44.17
N ASN A 156 -43.32 48.91 45.22
CA ASN A 156 -42.42 48.12 46.04
C ASN A 156 -43.09 46.79 46.43
N ALA A 157 -43.16 45.84 45.50
CA ALA A 157 -43.14 44.42 45.88
C ALA A 157 -41.69 43.98 46.13
N LEU A 158 -40.91 44.82 46.82
CA LEU A 158 -39.57 44.50 47.26
C LEU A 158 -39.72 43.64 48.52
N ARG A 159 -39.64 42.32 48.31
CA ARG A 159 -39.41 41.29 49.31
C ARG A 159 -40.56 41.08 50.30
N ASP A 160 -41.42 40.14 49.94
CA ASP A 160 -42.05 39.28 50.93
C ASP A 160 -41.03 38.18 51.28
N ASP A 161 -40.15 38.45 52.24
CA ASP A 161 -39.43 37.41 52.99
C ASP A 161 -40.48 36.75 53.92
N GLY A 162 -41.35 35.94 53.31
CA GLY A 162 -42.51 35.30 53.93
C GLY A 162 -42.51 33.80 53.61
N ASP A 163 -42.16 33.03 54.62
CA ASP A 163 -42.06 31.59 54.73
C ASP A 163 -43.24 30.78 54.15
N GLY A 164 -42.97 29.75 53.34
CA GLY A 164 -44.08 28.88 52.94
C GLY A 164 -43.88 27.83 51.86
N SER A 165 -42.90 26.94 52.03
CA SER A 165 -42.95 25.52 51.60
C SER A 165 -43.46 25.17 50.19
N SER A 166 -42.54 24.76 49.31
CA SER A 166 -42.73 23.61 48.41
C SER A 166 -41.40 23.03 47.94
N SER A 167 -41.30 21.71 47.99
CA SER A 167 -40.15 20.87 47.68
C SER A 167 -39.61 20.98 46.24
N SER A 168 -38.31 20.64 46.08
CA SER A 168 -37.59 20.29 44.82
C SER A 168 -37.15 21.51 43.98
N THR A 169 -35.98 21.66 43.36
CA THR A 169 -34.84 20.82 42.94
C THR A 169 -33.60 21.72 42.71
N ASN A 170 -32.40 21.12 42.60
CA ASN A 170 -31.03 21.65 42.41
C ASN A 170 -30.77 22.69 41.27
N ALA A 171 -31.73 23.50 40.86
CA ALA A 171 -31.63 24.37 39.67
C ALA A 171 -30.91 25.70 39.91
N ASP A 172 -30.97 26.26 41.13
CA ASP A 172 -30.52 27.63 41.41
C ASP A 172 -28.99 27.78 41.49
N GLU A 173 -28.28 26.74 41.96
CA GLU A 173 -26.80 26.70 41.92
C GLU A 173 -26.25 26.65 40.48
N THR A 174 -27.00 26.04 39.56
CA THR A 174 -26.57 25.87 38.16
C THR A 174 -26.59 27.19 37.38
N ILE A 175 -27.57 28.05 37.66
CA ILE A 175 -27.73 29.35 36.99
C ILE A 175 -26.63 30.32 37.44
N THR A 176 -26.29 30.30 38.74
CA THR A 176 -25.22 31.13 39.29
C THR A 176 -23.84 30.70 38.77
N ALA A 177 -23.62 29.39 38.61
CA ALA A 177 -22.39 28.84 38.02
C ALA A 177 -22.23 29.18 36.52
N LEU A 178 -23.32 29.18 35.75
CA LEU A 178 -23.31 29.54 34.32
C LEU A 178 -23.02 31.03 34.08
N ARG A 179 -23.51 31.90 34.96
CA ARG A 179 -23.23 33.36 34.88
C ARG A 179 -21.75 33.65 35.16
N ASN A 180 -21.15 32.97 36.15
CA ASN A 180 -19.72 33.05 36.44
C ASN A 180 -18.84 32.49 35.30
N TYR A 181 -19.28 31.42 34.61
CA TYR A 181 -18.59 30.85 33.45
C TYR A 181 -18.64 31.77 32.21
N ALA A 182 -19.71 32.56 32.05
CA ALA A 182 -19.88 33.48 30.92
C ALA A 182 -19.03 34.75 31.07
N GLU A 183 -18.90 35.30 32.28
CA GLU A 183 -18.05 36.48 32.54
C GLU A 183 -16.55 36.18 32.38
N GLN A 184 -16.13 34.93 32.59
CA GLN A 184 -14.72 34.50 32.48
C GLN A 184 -14.24 34.35 31.03
N ARG A 185 -15.12 34.49 30.02
CA ARG A 185 -14.84 34.21 28.60
C ARG A 185 -14.79 35.44 27.69
N GLN A 186 -14.47 36.63 28.22
CA GLN A 186 -14.17 37.81 27.39
C GLN A 186 -12.98 37.52 26.45
N LEU A 187 -13.25 37.55 25.14
CA LEU A 187 -12.38 37.22 24.00
C LEU A 187 -11.07 38.05 23.90
N PRO A 188 -9.89 37.41 23.95
CA PRO A 188 -8.64 38.02 23.48
C PRO A 188 -7.97 37.25 22.32
N ASP A 189 -8.47 36.07 21.92
CA ASP A 189 -7.62 35.07 21.23
C ASP A 189 -7.73 34.99 19.69
N LEU A 190 -8.75 35.61 19.08
CA LEU A 190 -8.92 35.57 17.61
C LEU A 190 -7.85 36.38 16.84
N ARG A 191 -7.24 37.38 17.47
CA ARG A 191 -6.28 38.28 16.82
C ARG A 191 -4.89 37.66 16.68
N ASN A 192 -4.47 36.79 17.61
CA ASN A 192 -3.16 36.12 17.59
C ASN A 192 -3.13 34.93 16.63
N ALA A 193 -4.25 34.21 16.46
CA ALA A 193 -4.36 33.09 15.53
C ALA A 193 -4.17 33.54 14.06
N HIS A 194 -4.70 34.71 13.69
CA HIS A 194 -4.53 35.26 12.34
C HIS A 194 -3.09 35.64 12.01
N THR A 195 -2.35 36.24 12.96
CA THR A 195 -0.96 36.66 12.73
C THR A 195 0.00 35.48 12.54
N LEU A 196 -0.24 34.37 13.25
CA LEU A 196 0.58 33.15 13.16
C LEU A 196 0.34 32.41 11.83
N ASN A 197 -0.91 32.42 11.36
CA ASN A 197 -1.27 31.81 10.09
C ASN A 197 -0.66 32.57 8.89
N ASP A 198 -0.64 33.90 8.93
CA ASP A 198 -0.02 34.74 7.89
C ASP A 198 1.50 34.56 7.80
N GLN A 199 2.19 34.42 8.94
CA GLN A 199 3.64 34.15 8.95
C GLN A 199 3.96 32.78 8.35
N THR A 200 3.14 31.77 8.65
CA THR A 200 3.30 30.41 8.11
C THR A 200 3.15 30.39 6.58
N LEU A 201 2.16 31.11 6.04
CA LEU A 201 1.93 31.20 4.59
C LEU A 201 3.06 31.93 3.86
N GLN A 202 3.66 32.96 4.45
CA GLN A 202 4.80 33.67 3.85
C GLN A 202 6.08 32.82 3.80
N TYR A 203 6.31 32.02 4.85
CA TYR A 203 7.45 31.10 4.91
C TYR A 203 7.35 29.99 3.85
N VAL A 204 6.17 29.37 3.70
CA VAL A 204 5.95 28.34 2.68
C VAL A 204 6.15 28.91 1.26
N ARG A 205 5.68 30.14 1.00
CA ARG A 205 5.85 30.80 -0.30
C ARG A 205 7.31 31.09 -0.64
N THR A 206 8.12 31.47 0.33
CA THR A 206 9.55 31.78 0.10
C THR A 206 10.38 30.51 -0.09
N HIS A 207 10.11 29.46 0.68
CA HIS A 207 10.80 28.18 0.53
C HIS A 207 10.48 27.50 -0.82
N THR A 208 9.21 27.45 -1.20
CA THR A 208 8.79 26.86 -2.49
C THR A 208 9.38 27.60 -3.69
N GLN A 209 9.51 28.92 -3.61
CA GLN A 209 10.13 29.71 -4.67
C GLN A 209 11.64 29.42 -4.82
N GLN A 210 12.33 29.14 -3.70
CA GLN A 210 13.76 28.78 -3.70
C GLN A 210 13.99 27.39 -4.30
N ASP A 211 13.18 26.40 -3.95
CA ASP A 211 13.30 25.03 -4.46
C ASP A 211 13.06 24.98 -5.98
N ILE A 212 12.07 25.74 -6.48
CA ILE A 212 11.80 25.88 -7.91
C ILE A 212 13.00 26.52 -8.63
N SER A 213 13.63 27.54 -8.03
CA SER A 213 14.79 28.21 -8.65
C SER A 213 16.01 27.29 -8.75
N GLN A 214 16.24 26.42 -7.77
CA GLN A 214 17.32 25.43 -7.78
C GLN A 214 17.06 24.31 -8.79
N ALA A 215 15.83 23.83 -8.90
CA ALA A 215 15.45 22.82 -9.89
C ALA A 215 15.63 23.32 -11.33
N VAL A 216 15.29 24.58 -11.60
CA VAL A 216 15.49 25.22 -12.91
C VAL A 216 16.97 25.40 -13.24
N ALA A 217 17.80 25.78 -12.26
CA ALA A 217 19.25 25.88 -12.44
C ALA A 217 19.92 24.52 -12.69
N ALA A 218 19.48 23.46 -11.99
CA ALA A 218 19.97 22.10 -12.18
C ALA A 218 19.59 21.53 -13.56
N ALA A 219 18.37 21.80 -14.04
CA ALA A 219 17.92 21.40 -15.38
C ALA A 219 18.69 22.13 -16.50
N ALA A 220 19.03 23.41 -16.31
CA ALA A 220 19.84 24.17 -17.25
C ALA A 220 21.30 23.68 -17.31
N ALA A 221 21.87 23.23 -16.18
CA ALA A 221 23.21 22.64 -16.13
C ALA A 221 23.27 21.24 -16.78
N ALA A 222 22.21 20.44 -16.64
CA ALA A 222 22.11 19.13 -17.26
C ALA A 222 21.96 19.18 -18.80
N ALA A 223 21.35 20.26 -19.32
CA ALA A 223 21.18 20.47 -20.77
C ALA A 223 22.50 20.84 -21.49
N ALA A 224 23.53 21.27 -20.77
CA ALA A 224 24.82 21.68 -21.35
C ALA A 224 25.83 20.53 -21.53
N ALA A 225 25.49 19.29 -21.11
CA ALA A 225 26.47 18.21 -20.91
C ALA A 225 26.30 16.96 -21.82
N LEU A 226 25.68 17.07 -22.99
CA LEU A 226 25.50 15.91 -23.89
C LEU A 226 26.57 15.85 -25.00
N PRO A 227 27.38 14.76 -25.09
CA PRO A 227 28.28 14.50 -26.22
C PRO A 227 27.61 13.72 -27.36
N GLU A 228 28.08 13.97 -28.58
CA GLU A 228 27.62 13.35 -29.85
C GLU A 228 27.79 11.81 -29.94
N PRO A 229 26.97 11.11 -30.75
CA PRO A 229 26.99 9.66 -30.86
C PRO A 229 27.92 9.14 -31.96
N ILE A 230 28.74 8.12 -31.62
CA ILE A 230 29.58 7.38 -32.57
C ILE A 230 28.86 6.08 -33.01
N SER A 231 28.71 5.97 -34.33
CA SER A 231 28.69 4.80 -35.24
C SER A 231 28.76 3.37 -34.67
N GLY A 232 27.90 2.46 -35.20
CA GLY A 232 28.28 1.04 -35.27
C GLY A 232 27.21 -0.07 -35.30
N ARG A 233 25.90 0.22 -35.24
CA ARG A 233 24.81 -0.79 -35.40
C ARG A 233 23.68 -0.23 -36.26
N PRO A 234 22.93 -1.06 -37.02
CA PRO A 234 21.86 -0.56 -37.89
C PRO A 234 20.90 0.27 -37.07
N GLU A 235 20.81 1.57 -37.39
CA GLU A 235 20.15 2.56 -36.55
C GLU A 235 18.73 2.16 -36.13
N ALA A 236 18.03 1.38 -36.95
CA ALA A 236 16.70 0.85 -36.63
C ALA A 236 16.68 -0.02 -35.37
N VAL A 237 17.72 -0.83 -35.13
CA VAL A 237 17.83 -1.69 -33.94
C VAL A 237 18.23 -0.88 -32.72
N VAL A 238 19.11 0.11 -32.88
CA VAL A 238 19.50 1.02 -31.79
C VAL A 238 18.31 1.88 -31.38
N ARG A 239 17.59 2.45 -32.36
CA ARG A 239 16.35 3.20 -32.12
C ARG A 239 15.26 2.33 -31.50
N ALA A 240 15.10 1.08 -31.94
CA ALA A 240 14.12 0.17 -31.35
C ALA A 240 14.48 -0.22 -29.90
N LEU A 241 15.75 -0.50 -29.62
CA LEU A 241 16.23 -0.77 -28.25
C LEU A 241 16.12 0.47 -27.37
N GLN A 242 16.45 1.67 -27.88
CA GLN A 242 16.26 2.93 -27.17
C GLN A 242 14.78 3.24 -26.91
N VAL A 243 13.87 2.97 -27.85
CA VAL A 243 12.42 3.16 -27.63
C VAL A 243 11.89 2.18 -26.60
N LEU A 244 12.36 0.93 -26.62
CA LEU A 244 12.00 -0.07 -25.61
C LEU A 244 12.55 0.29 -24.24
N GLU A 245 13.80 0.76 -24.16
CA GLU A 245 14.42 1.21 -22.92
C GLU A 245 13.75 2.48 -22.39
N VAL A 246 13.48 3.48 -23.22
CA VAL A 246 12.69 4.67 -22.84
C VAL A 246 11.27 4.29 -22.41
N ARG A 247 10.62 3.31 -23.06
CA ARG A 247 9.31 2.81 -22.65
C ARG A 247 9.38 2.07 -21.31
N GLU A 248 10.46 1.32 -21.07
CA GLU A 248 10.69 0.59 -19.81
C GLU A 248 11.09 1.55 -18.68
N GLN A 249 11.92 2.57 -18.93
CA GLN A 249 12.19 3.66 -18.01
C GLN A 249 10.92 4.46 -17.73
N LEU A 250 10.09 4.78 -18.73
CA LEU A 250 8.82 5.46 -18.49
C LEU A 250 7.79 4.58 -17.77
N GLU A 251 7.79 3.26 -17.95
CA GLU A 251 6.99 2.32 -17.16
C GLU A 251 7.56 2.18 -15.73
N ARG A 252 8.89 2.13 -15.55
CA ARG A 252 9.57 2.16 -14.24
C ARG A 252 9.39 3.49 -13.52
N ASP A 253 9.41 4.62 -14.21
CA ASP A 253 9.19 5.96 -13.67
C ASP A 253 7.70 6.20 -13.45
N ARG A 254 6.79 5.61 -14.24
CA ARG A 254 5.35 5.63 -13.89
C ARG A 254 5.06 4.80 -12.66
N LEU A 255 5.56 3.56 -12.61
CA LEU A 255 5.35 2.66 -11.46
C LEU A 255 6.13 3.15 -10.24
N GLY A 256 7.32 3.69 -10.44
CA GLY A 256 8.25 4.22 -9.47
C GLY A 256 7.92 5.63 -8.99
N ASN A 257 7.31 6.51 -9.80
CA ASN A 257 6.74 7.77 -9.30
C ASN A 257 5.38 7.58 -8.63
N LEU A 258 4.58 6.58 -9.04
CA LEU A 258 3.34 6.23 -8.31
C LEU A 258 3.62 5.54 -6.97
N ALA A 259 4.66 4.70 -6.89
CA ALA A 259 5.04 4.02 -5.65
C ALA A 259 6.03 4.84 -4.80
N GLY A 260 6.99 5.51 -5.43
CA GLY A 260 8.07 6.28 -4.78
C GLY A 260 7.60 7.61 -4.20
N CYS A 261 6.79 8.40 -4.91
CA CYS A 261 6.22 9.62 -4.32
C CYS A 261 5.24 9.29 -3.18
N ALA A 262 4.51 8.18 -3.24
CA ALA A 262 3.53 7.83 -2.21
C ALA A 262 4.17 7.23 -0.96
N LEU A 263 5.25 6.46 -1.08
CA LEU A 263 5.88 5.75 0.04
C LEU A 263 6.88 6.62 0.79
N ASP A 264 7.51 7.59 0.11
CA ASP A 264 8.42 8.55 0.74
C ASP A 264 7.69 9.78 1.32
N GLN A 265 6.42 9.98 0.98
CA GLN A 265 5.54 11.00 1.59
C GLN A 265 4.75 10.49 2.80
N MET A 266 4.83 9.20 3.13
CA MET A 266 4.14 8.63 4.29
C MET A 266 4.95 8.84 5.57
N ASP A 267 4.27 9.31 6.62
CA ASP A 267 4.87 9.41 7.95
C ASP A 267 5.17 8.01 8.54
N ASP A 268 6.02 7.94 9.56
CA ASP A 268 6.43 6.66 10.15
C ASP A 268 5.26 5.88 10.79
N GLY A 269 4.21 6.57 11.22
CA GLY A 269 2.96 5.98 11.72
C GLY A 269 2.11 5.36 10.62
N GLU A 270 1.96 6.04 9.49
CA GLU A 270 1.28 5.54 8.29
C GLU A 270 2.01 4.31 7.74
N LYS A 271 3.35 4.34 7.70
CA LYS A 271 4.19 3.19 7.33
C LYS A 271 4.00 2.02 8.29
N ALA A 272 3.90 2.26 9.61
CA ALA A 272 3.65 1.21 10.60
C ALA A 272 2.27 0.56 10.41
N LEU A 273 1.24 1.36 10.11
CA LEU A 273 -0.11 0.88 9.90
C LEU A 273 -0.21 0.01 8.64
N VAL A 274 0.43 0.44 7.54
CA VAL A 274 0.54 -0.37 6.31
C VAL A 274 1.27 -1.69 6.57
N ARG A 275 2.37 -1.68 7.33
CA ARG A 275 3.08 -2.92 7.71
C ARG A 275 2.18 -3.88 8.48
N GLU A 276 1.42 -3.41 9.46
CA GLU A 276 0.49 -4.28 10.19
C GLU A 276 -0.64 -4.81 9.33
N MET A 277 -1.23 -3.96 8.47
CA MET A 277 -2.23 -4.43 7.51
C MET A 277 -1.67 -5.52 6.59
N CYS A 278 -0.45 -5.33 6.08
CA CYS A 278 0.25 -6.32 5.26
C CYS A 278 0.50 -7.62 6.04
N ASN A 279 0.99 -7.53 7.28
CA ASN A 279 1.27 -8.69 8.15
C ASN A 279 0.00 -9.51 8.44
N VAL A 280 -1.13 -8.83 8.68
CA VAL A 280 -2.42 -9.49 8.91
C VAL A 280 -2.88 -10.25 7.66
N VAL A 281 -2.77 -9.63 6.48
CA VAL A 281 -3.16 -10.31 5.24
C VAL A 281 -2.20 -11.44 4.90
N TRP A 282 -0.90 -11.26 5.11
CA TRP A 282 0.10 -12.30 4.89
C TRP A 282 -0.15 -13.53 5.78
N ARG A 283 -0.43 -13.33 7.07
CA ARG A 283 -0.86 -14.42 7.97
C ARG A 283 -2.14 -15.10 7.50
N LYS A 284 -3.10 -14.36 6.92
CA LYS A 284 -4.32 -14.94 6.34
C LYS A 284 -4.05 -15.76 5.07
N LEU A 285 -3.05 -15.39 4.27
CA LEU A 285 -2.63 -16.14 3.09
C LEU A 285 -1.85 -17.41 3.46
N GLU A 286 -0.98 -17.35 4.47
CA GLU A 286 -0.24 -18.51 4.99
C GLU A 286 -1.14 -19.49 5.75
N GLY A 287 -2.19 -19.00 6.41
CA GLY A 287 -3.13 -19.82 7.18
C GLY A 287 -4.15 -20.61 6.34
N SER A 288 -4.13 -20.52 5.00
CA SER A 288 -5.08 -21.22 4.13
C SER A 288 -4.36 -22.23 3.22
N PRO A 289 -4.15 -23.49 3.65
CA PRO A 289 -3.61 -24.55 2.79
C PRO A 289 -4.56 -24.94 1.64
N HIS A 290 -5.81 -24.48 1.71
CA HIS A 290 -6.83 -24.66 0.68
C HIS A 290 -7.37 -23.29 0.29
N GLY A 291 -7.45 -23.03 -1.01
CA GLY A 291 -7.94 -21.76 -1.58
C GLY A 291 -9.38 -21.45 -1.18
N PRO A 292 -9.94 -20.32 -1.64
CA PRO A 292 -11.23 -19.83 -1.17
C PRO A 292 -12.30 -20.88 -1.49
N THR A 293 -12.72 -21.64 -0.47
CA THR A 293 -13.97 -22.38 -0.50
C THR A 293 -15.08 -21.37 -0.76
N ALA A 294 -15.89 -21.72 -1.75
CA ALA A 294 -16.95 -20.92 -2.31
C ALA A 294 -17.75 -20.14 -1.26
N LEU A 295 -18.07 -18.91 -1.63
CA LEU A 295 -19.10 -18.06 -1.06
C LEU A 295 -20.35 -18.90 -0.74
N GLU A 296 -20.69 -19.03 0.55
CA GLU A 296 -22.05 -19.33 0.97
C GLU A 296 -22.83 -18.00 1.02
N PRO A 297 -24.05 -17.92 0.47
CA PRO A 297 -24.86 -16.73 0.54
C PRO A 297 -25.63 -16.70 1.87
N LEU A 298 -25.59 -15.56 2.54
CA LEU A 298 -26.62 -15.09 3.47
C LEU A 298 -27.09 -13.71 3.03
#